data_AF-A0A960EA50-F1
#
_entry.id   AF-A0A960EA50-F1
#
_cell.length_a   1.000
_cell.length_b   1.000
_cell.length_c   1.000
_cell.angle_alpha   90.00
_cell.angle_beta   90.00
_cell.angle_gamma   90.00
#
_symmetry.space_group_name_H-M   'P 1'
#
loop_
_entity.id
_entity.type
_entity.pdbx_description
1 polymer ?
#
loop_
_entity_poly.entity_id
_entity_poly.type
_entity_poly.pdbx_seq_one_letter_code
_entity_poly.pdbx_strand_id
1 'polypeptide(L)'
;MEHGPVPPHERSWRHPSELAADELAVLRAEEVPRSTRAFAVATGTLGLVALAVFVLAMTPSRTGTPIAVSATTTEVAVAAGAVPTAVPTIAAVRGPVAVAGTGLALATPIGSGDFAVVIRSSVVSSGGDEVQVLLPSGRVVTGHIVDDDTETALIALADAEPDHEPGHEVAERRPHDREVVTVMASPPITVALADIDALDVADGTAVLDDNGDLVGLCTRDADGTKLLMIDDEIAAEAAGDTTTSSSEVDASSTTAVTTTSVASTSVPDTSVPGTTIPDADG
;
A
#
# COMPACT_ATOMS: atom_id res chain seq x y z
N MET A 1 25.68 -17.77 -57.67
CA MET A 1 26.65 -18.14 -56.62
C MET A 1 25.90 -18.02 -55.31
N GLU A 2 25.56 -19.15 -54.70
CA GLU A 2 24.85 -19.17 -53.42
C GLU A 2 25.88 -18.88 -52.31
N HIS A 3 25.67 -17.82 -51.53
CA HIS A 3 26.49 -17.54 -50.37
C HIS A 3 26.22 -18.60 -49.30
N GLY A 4 27.29 -19.25 -48.82
CA GLY A 4 27.20 -20.21 -47.72
C GLY A 4 26.69 -19.55 -46.43
N PRO A 5 26.22 -20.35 -45.45
CA PRO A 5 25.76 -19.82 -44.17
C PRO A 5 26.87 -19.03 -43.48
N VAL A 6 26.53 -17.81 -43.03
CA VAL A 6 27.47 -16.90 -42.36
C VAL A 6 27.98 -17.54 -41.06
N PRO A 7 29.30 -17.64 -40.85
CA PRO A 7 29.90 -18.19 -39.64
C PRO A 7 29.41 -17.48 -38.37
N PRO A 8 29.30 -18.17 -37.21
CA PRO A 8 28.80 -17.58 -35.97
C PRO A 8 29.54 -16.33 -35.51
N HIS A 9 30.84 -16.24 -35.80
CA HIS A 9 31.71 -15.12 -35.42
C HIS A 9 31.58 -13.91 -36.34
N GLU A 10 30.96 -14.05 -37.52
CA GLU A 10 30.66 -12.95 -38.44
C GLU A 10 29.25 -12.38 -38.24
N ARG A 11 28.47 -12.97 -37.33
CA ARG A 11 27.17 -12.42 -36.94
C ARG A 11 27.39 -11.20 -36.05
N SER A 12 26.87 -10.05 -36.46
CA SER A 12 26.79 -8.88 -35.58
C SER A 12 26.04 -9.25 -34.31
N TRP A 13 26.70 -9.16 -33.15
CA TRP A 13 26.04 -9.37 -31.87
C TRP A 13 24.98 -8.28 -31.69
N ARG A 14 23.71 -8.68 -31.63
CA ARG A 14 22.61 -7.78 -31.29
C ARG A 14 22.33 -7.89 -29.80
N HIS A 15 22.12 -6.76 -29.15
CA HIS A 15 21.75 -6.76 -27.75
C HIS A 15 20.38 -7.46 -27.58
N PRO A 16 20.15 -8.24 -26.51
CA PRO A 16 18.87 -8.97 -26.33
C PRO A 16 17.62 -8.08 -26.41
N SER A 17 17.73 -6.81 -26.02
CA SER A 17 16.63 -5.84 -26.12
C SER A 17 16.25 -5.50 -27.57
N GLU A 18 17.20 -5.51 -28.51
CA GLU A 18 16.91 -5.25 -29.93
C GLU A 18 16.17 -6.43 -30.56
N LEU A 19 16.54 -7.67 -30.19
CA LEU A 19 15.82 -8.87 -30.62
C LEU A 19 14.38 -8.86 -30.11
N ALA A 20 14.18 -8.50 -28.84
CA ALA A 20 12.84 -8.39 -28.26
C ALA A 20 11.99 -7.29 -28.93
N ALA A 21 12.61 -6.16 -29.30
CA ALA A 21 11.93 -5.07 -30.00
C ALA A 21 11.50 -5.49 -31.43
N ASP A 22 12.37 -6.18 -32.16
CA ASP A 22 12.07 -6.70 -33.50
C ASP A 22 10.95 -7.76 -33.46
N GLU A 23 10.99 -8.68 -32.50
CA GLU A 23 9.91 -9.68 -32.33
C GLU A 23 8.57 -9.02 -31.95
N LEU A 24 8.58 -8.03 -31.05
CA LEU A 24 7.38 -7.26 -30.71
C LEU A 24 6.84 -6.45 -31.90
N ALA A 25 7.71 -5.96 -32.78
CA ALA A 25 7.29 -5.26 -33.99
C ALA A 25 6.58 -6.19 -34.96
N VAL A 26 7.06 -7.43 -35.13
CA VAL A 26 6.39 -8.47 -35.92
C VAL A 26 5.02 -8.81 -35.34
N LEU A 27 4.92 -9.00 -34.02
CA LEU A 27 3.66 -9.29 -33.35
C LEU A 27 2.64 -8.15 -33.44
N ARG A 28 3.08 -6.89 -33.47
CA ARG A 28 2.18 -5.74 -33.69
C ARG A 28 1.72 -5.60 -35.13
N ALA A 29 2.54 -6.02 -36.09
CA ALA A 29 2.21 -5.94 -37.52
C ALA A 29 1.18 -6.99 -37.94
N GLU A 30 0.99 -8.05 -37.15
CA GLU A 30 -0.05 -9.04 -37.40
C GLU A 30 -1.43 -8.45 -37.03
N GLU A 31 -2.12 -7.91 -38.04
CA GLU A 31 -3.48 -7.40 -37.87
C GLU A 31 -4.44 -8.54 -37.48
N VAL A 32 -4.80 -8.60 -36.20
CA VAL A 32 -5.83 -9.52 -35.72
C VAL A 32 -7.14 -9.24 -36.46
N PRO A 33 -7.75 -10.25 -37.14
CA PRO A 33 -8.99 -10.08 -37.87
C PRO A 33 -10.09 -9.50 -36.97
N ARG A 34 -10.89 -8.57 -37.51
CA ARG A 34 -12.01 -7.94 -36.77
C ARG A 34 -13.00 -8.97 -36.21
N SER A 35 -13.18 -10.10 -36.89
CA SER A 35 -14.00 -11.22 -36.43
C SER A 35 -13.46 -11.89 -35.17
N THR A 36 -12.14 -12.05 -35.06
CA THR A 36 -11.48 -12.63 -33.88
C THR A 36 -11.65 -11.71 -32.66
N ARG A 37 -11.53 -10.39 -32.86
CA ARG A 37 -11.79 -9.40 -31.81
C ARG A 37 -13.25 -9.45 -31.35
N ALA A 38 -14.19 -9.47 -32.29
CA ALA A 38 -15.62 -9.55 -31.97
C ALA A 38 -15.97 -10.85 -31.22
N PHE A 39 -15.40 -11.99 -31.65
CA PHE A 39 -15.57 -13.27 -30.97
C PHE A 39 -15.02 -13.25 -29.54
N ALA A 40 -13.81 -12.72 -29.34
CA ALA A 40 -13.20 -12.61 -28.02
C ALA A 40 -14.01 -11.71 -27.06
N VAL A 41 -14.55 -10.59 -27.55
CA VAL A 41 -15.42 -9.70 -26.75
C VAL A 41 -16.73 -10.41 -26.41
N ALA A 42 -17.34 -11.11 -27.37
CA ALA A 42 -18.60 -11.83 -27.15
C ALA A 42 -18.44 -12.97 -26.11
N THR A 43 -17.37 -13.76 -26.19
CA THR A 43 -17.12 -14.84 -25.21
C THR A 43 -16.73 -14.30 -23.84
N GLY A 44 -15.92 -13.23 -23.79
CA GLY A 44 -15.55 -12.58 -22.53
C GLY A 44 -16.74 -11.96 -21.80
N THR A 45 -17.63 -11.26 -22.53
CA THR A 45 -18.85 -10.69 -21.95
C THR A 45 -19.82 -11.76 -21.45
N LEU A 46 -20.00 -12.86 -22.19
CA LEU A 46 -20.82 -14.00 -21.76
C LEU A 46 -20.29 -14.62 -20.45
N GLY A 47 -18.96 -14.76 -20.33
CA GLY A 47 -18.31 -15.26 -19.13
C GLY A 47 -18.52 -14.37 -17.91
N LEU A 48 -18.37 -13.05 -18.07
CA LEU A 48 -18.61 -12.09 -16.97
C LEU A 48 -20.06 -12.09 -16.51
N VAL A 49 -21.02 -12.17 -17.44
CA VAL A 49 -22.46 -12.26 -17.09
C VAL A 49 -22.75 -13.56 -16.32
N ALA A 50 -22.19 -14.69 -16.73
CA ALA A 50 -22.35 -15.95 -16.03
C ALA A 50 -21.79 -15.90 -14.60
N LEU A 51 -20.63 -15.27 -14.40
CA LEU A 51 -20.00 -15.08 -13.09
C LEU A 51 -20.84 -14.16 -12.18
N ALA A 52 -21.36 -13.06 -12.72
CA ALA A 52 -22.24 -12.15 -11.98
C ALA A 52 -23.53 -12.84 -11.51
N VAL A 53 -24.16 -13.64 -12.39
CA VAL A 53 -25.34 -14.46 -12.03
C VAL A 53 -25.01 -15.49 -10.96
N PHE A 54 -23.83 -16.12 -11.04
CA PHE A 54 -23.38 -17.08 -10.04
C PHE A 54 -23.18 -16.44 -8.66
N VAL A 55 -22.50 -15.29 -8.58
CA VAL A 55 -22.33 -14.53 -7.33
C VAL A 55 -23.68 -14.13 -6.76
N LEU A 56 -24.59 -13.61 -7.58
CA LEU A 56 -25.93 -13.23 -7.13
C LEU A 56 -26.72 -14.43 -6.59
N ALA A 57 -26.59 -15.61 -7.21
CA ALA A 57 -27.27 -16.83 -6.78
C ALA A 57 -26.68 -17.44 -5.50
N MET A 58 -25.37 -17.28 -5.27
CA MET A 58 -24.67 -17.75 -4.07
C MET A 58 -24.74 -16.77 -2.90
N THR A 59 -25.11 -15.51 -3.14
CA THR A 59 -25.25 -14.51 -2.07
C THR A 59 -26.59 -14.73 -1.35
N PRO A 60 -26.61 -15.24 -0.10
CA PRO A 60 -27.85 -15.48 0.61
C PRO A 60 -28.60 -14.16 0.82
N SER A 61 -29.85 -14.09 0.36
CA SER A 61 -30.71 -12.93 0.56
C SER A 61 -30.86 -12.67 2.06
N ARG A 62 -30.32 -11.55 2.55
CA ARG A 62 -30.49 -11.04 3.92
C ARG A 62 -31.94 -10.59 4.15
N THR A 63 -32.87 -11.54 4.14
CA THR A 63 -34.24 -11.36 4.65
C THR A 63 -34.23 -11.72 6.12
N GLY A 64 -33.57 -10.89 6.92
CA GLY A 64 -33.48 -11.06 8.36
C GLY A 64 -33.20 -9.72 8.99
N THR A 65 -34.19 -9.17 9.69
CA THR A 65 -34.03 -8.01 10.58
C THR A 65 -32.80 -8.21 11.48
N PRO A 66 -32.00 -7.16 11.74
CA PRO A 66 -30.78 -7.28 12.53
C PRO A 66 -31.09 -7.89 13.89
N ILE A 67 -30.65 -9.13 14.10
CA ILE A 67 -30.61 -9.72 15.43
C ILE A 67 -29.45 -9.01 16.11
N ALA A 68 -29.76 -8.03 16.95
CA ALA A 68 -28.80 -7.46 17.86
C ALA A 68 -28.28 -8.59 18.76
N VAL A 69 -27.10 -9.11 18.44
CA VAL A 69 -26.39 -10.03 19.32
C VAL A 69 -25.84 -9.18 20.46
N SER A 70 -26.64 -9.00 21.51
CA SER A 70 -26.15 -8.44 22.77
C SER A 70 -25.11 -9.41 23.32
N ALA A 71 -23.83 -9.11 23.08
CA ALA A 71 -22.72 -9.77 23.74
C ALA A 71 -22.87 -9.54 25.25
N THR A 72 -23.39 -10.55 25.95
CA THR A 72 -23.46 -10.53 27.40
C THR A 72 -22.07 -10.87 27.91
N THR A 73 -21.23 -9.85 28.10
CA THR A 73 -19.98 -9.98 28.83
C THR A 73 -20.33 -10.25 30.28
N THR A 74 -20.32 -11.53 30.66
CA THR A 74 -20.40 -11.91 32.07
C THR A 74 -19.08 -11.57 32.70
N GLU A 75 -19.04 -10.50 33.50
CA GLU A 75 -17.89 -10.21 34.36
C GLU A 75 -17.72 -11.37 35.34
N VAL A 76 -16.73 -12.23 35.10
CA VAL A 76 -16.30 -13.23 36.06
C VAL A 76 -15.46 -12.52 37.12
N ALA A 77 -16.12 -12.06 38.17
CA ALA A 77 -15.45 -11.71 39.41
C ALA A 77 -14.79 -12.97 39.98
N VAL A 78 -13.47 -13.07 39.86
CA VAL A 78 -12.66 -14.15 40.45
C VAL A 78 -12.65 -13.95 41.97
N ALA A 79 -13.59 -14.59 42.66
CA ALA A 79 -13.50 -14.83 44.08
C ALA A 79 -12.53 -15.99 44.31
N ALA A 80 -11.41 -15.69 44.99
CA ALA A 80 -10.45 -16.70 45.41
C ALA A 80 -11.10 -17.68 46.41
N GLY A 81 -11.32 -18.93 45.99
CA GLY A 81 -11.72 -19.99 46.90
C GLY A 81 -12.25 -21.26 46.24
N ALA A 82 -11.44 -22.32 46.30
CA ALA A 82 -11.77 -23.75 46.17
C ALA A 82 -11.79 -24.40 44.77
N VAL A 83 -10.88 -25.38 44.63
CA VAL A 83 -10.81 -26.50 43.68
C VAL A 83 -11.82 -27.57 44.19
N PRO A 84 -12.55 -28.39 43.38
CA PRO A 84 -11.99 -29.18 42.27
C PRO A 84 -12.88 -29.54 41.05
N THR A 85 -12.19 -30.06 40.01
CA THR A 85 -12.60 -31.11 39.06
C THR A 85 -13.88 -30.94 38.22
N ALA A 86 -13.69 -30.56 36.95
CA ALA A 86 -14.17 -31.28 35.76
C ALA A 86 -13.64 -30.55 34.50
N VAL A 87 -12.90 -31.27 33.64
CA VAL A 87 -12.38 -30.73 32.38
C VAL A 87 -13.31 -31.14 31.24
N PRO A 88 -14.12 -30.24 30.67
CA PRO A 88 -14.57 -30.40 29.29
C PRO A 88 -13.48 -29.83 28.39
N THR A 89 -12.79 -30.71 27.65
CA THR A 89 -11.95 -30.31 26.51
C THR A 89 -12.87 -29.87 25.38
N ILE A 90 -13.29 -28.61 25.40
CA ILE A 90 -13.86 -27.95 24.24
C ILE A 90 -12.66 -27.34 23.51
N ALA A 91 -12.37 -27.82 22.31
CA ALA A 91 -11.47 -27.17 21.38
C ALA A 91 -12.11 -25.82 20.99
N ALA A 92 -11.85 -24.79 21.80
CA ALA A 92 -12.19 -23.43 21.45
C ALA A 92 -11.28 -23.04 20.27
N VAL A 93 -11.82 -23.12 19.06
CA VAL A 93 -11.33 -22.33 17.94
C VAL A 93 -11.46 -20.88 18.41
N ARG A 94 -10.36 -20.33 18.93
CA ARG A 94 -10.25 -18.92 19.26
C ARG A 94 -10.35 -18.19 17.93
N GLY A 95 -11.55 -17.72 17.58
CA GLY A 95 -11.67 -16.65 16.61
C GLY A 95 -10.83 -15.45 17.08
N PRO A 96 -10.34 -14.63 16.16
CA PRO A 96 -9.58 -13.43 16.52
C PRO A 96 -10.40 -12.63 17.54
N VAL A 97 -9.78 -12.35 18.69
CA VAL A 97 -10.41 -11.56 19.75
C VAL A 97 -10.44 -10.13 19.23
N ALA A 98 -11.59 -9.70 18.72
CA ALA A 98 -11.85 -8.28 18.52
C ALA A 98 -11.79 -7.61 19.90
N VAL A 99 -10.71 -6.88 20.16
CA VAL A 99 -10.57 -6.06 21.37
C VAL A 99 -11.66 -4.98 21.26
N ALA A 100 -12.75 -5.15 22.01
CA ALA A 100 -13.82 -4.17 22.09
C ALA A 100 -13.22 -2.86 22.66
N GLY A 101 -13.19 -1.84 21.80
CA GLY A 101 -12.37 -0.64 21.94
C GLY A 101 -12.68 0.18 23.18
N THR A 102 -11.63 0.68 23.80
CA THR A 102 -11.64 1.69 24.87
C THR A 102 -12.10 3.08 24.42
N GLY A 103 -12.75 3.19 23.25
CA GLY A 103 -13.13 4.46 22.64
C GLY A 103 -11.95 5.33 22.19
N LEU A 104 -10.73 4.78 22.23
CA LEU A 104 -9.51 5.45 21.79
C LEU A 104 -9.23 5.10 20.32
N ALA A 105 -8.80 6.11 19.55
CA ALA A 105 -8.32 5.92 18.19
C ALA A 105 -7.05 5.06 18.17
N LEU A 106 -6.98 4.08 17.28
CA LEU A 106 -5.74 3.33 17.03
C LEU A 106 -4.82 4.21 16.17
N ALA A 107 -3.64 4.51 16.70
CA ALA A 107 -2.63 5.34 16.04
C ALA A 107 -1.45 4.48 15.60
N THR A 108 -1.01 4.67 14.37
CA THR A 108 0.15 3.97 13.80
C THR A 108 1.34 4.91 13.78
N PRO A 109 2.39 4.66 14.58
CA PRO A 109 3.61 5.47 14.54
C PRO A 109 4.27 5.46 13.17
N ILE A 110 4.77 6.61 12.73
CA ILE A 110 5.47 6.77 11.44
C ILE A 110 6.86 7.40 11.64
N GLY A 111 7.76 7.13 10.69
CA GLY A 111 9.12 7.66 10.69
C GLY A 111 9.89 7.30 11.98
N SER A 112 10.36 8.31 12.71
CA SER A 112 11.08 8.14 13.99
C SER A 112 10.18 7.67 15.14
N GLY A 113 8.86 7.65 14.97
CA GLY A 113 7.89 7.37 16.03
C GLY A 113 7.44 8.61 16.82
N ASP A 114 7.90 9.82 16.42
CA ASP A 114 7.45 11.09 17.02
C ASP A 114 6.05 11.51 16.55
N PHE A 115 5.62 10.97 15.41
CA PHE A 115 4.31 11.19 14.83
C PHE A 115 3.56 9.88 14.68
N ALA A 116 2.24 9.95 14.68
CA ALA A 116 1.39 8.82 14.37
C ALA A 116 0.19 9.25 13.53
N VAL A 117 -0.23 8.37 12.63
CA VAL A 117 -1.42 8.57 11.78
C VAL A 117 -2.59 7.83 12.40
N VAL A 118 -3.74 8.50 12.42
CA VAL A 118 -5.02 7.96 12.88
C VAL A 118 -6.11 8.20 11.83
N ILE A 119 -7.20 7.43 11.92
CA ILE A 119 -8.41 7.73 11.16
C ILE A 119 -9.17 8.86 11.85
N ARG A 120 -9.47 9.93 11.13
CA ARG A 120 -10.09 11.14 11.67
C ARG A 120 -11.40 10.85 12.41
N SER A 121 -12.26 10.01 11.84
CA SER A 121 -13.56 9.64 12.42
C SER A 121 -13.46 8.89 13.77
N SER A 122 -12.29 8.30 14.07
CA SER A 122 -12.03 7.60 15.33
C SER A 122 -11.52 8.52 16.44
N VAL A 123 -11.09 9.74 16.09
CA VAL A 123 -10.52 10.70 17.04
C VAL A 123 -11.64 11.43 17.77
N VAL A 124 -11.78 11.17 19.06
CA VAL A 124 -12.67 11.93 19.94
C VAL A 124 -11.89 13.07 20.58
N SER A 125 -11.95 14.27 20.00
CA SER A 125 -11.41 15.47 20.66
C SER A 125 -12.36 15.95 21.76
N SER A 126 -11.81 16.26 22.92
CA SER A 126 -12.54 16.80 24.08
C SER A 126 -12.71 18.34 24.05
N GLY A 127 -12.41 18.98 22.92
CA GLY A 127 -12.53 20.43 22.74
C GLY A 127 -11.19 21.18 22.65
N GLY A 128 -10.11 20.49 22.29
CA GLY A 128 -8.80 21.06 21.97
C GLY A 128 -8.03 20.15 21.02
N ASP A 129 -6.78 20.52 20.69
CA ASP A 129 -5.94 19.75 19.77
C ASP A 129 -5.31 18.52 20.43
N GLU A 130 -5.43 18.40 21.76
CA GLU A 130 -4.93 17.28 22.55
C GLU A 130 -5.86 16.06 22.45
N VAL A 131 -5.28 14.90 22.13
CA VAL A 131 -5.99 13.65 21.89
C VAL A 131 -5.26 12.48 22.53
N GLN A 132 -6.02 11.53 23.08
CA GLN A 132 -5.48 10.27 23.56
C GLN A 132 -5.66 9.20 22.48
N VAL A 133 -4.60 8.48 22.19
CA VAL A 133 -4.56 7.43 21.18
C VAL A 133 -3.99 6.14 21.75
N LEU A 134 -4.40 5.01 21.18
CA LEU A 134 -3.86 3.70 21.49
C LEU A 134 -2.83 3.32 20.42
N LEU A 135 -1.61 2.99 20.82
CA LEU A 135 -0.58 2.50 19.92
C LEU A 135 -0.72 0.98 19.68
N PRO A 136 -0.08 0.40 18.64
CA PRO A 136 -0.17 -1.04 18.35
C PRO A 136 0.36 -1.92 19.49
N SER A 137 1.31 -1.43 20.28
CA SER A 137 1.76 -2.05 21.54
C SER A 137 0.68 -2.17 22.62
N GLY A 138 -0.46 -1.50 22.46
CA GLY A 138 -1.53 -1.40 23.46
C GLY A 138 -1.31 -0.30 24.50
N ARG A 139 -0.27 0.52 24.35
CA ARG A 139 -0.03 1.70 25.19
C ARG A 139 -0.96 2.83 24.79
N VAL A 140 -1.47 3.57 25.77
CA VAL A 140 -2.21 4.81 25.54
C VAL A 140 -1.25 5.97 25.67
N VAL A 141 -1.22 6.85 24.67
CA VAL A 141 -0.35 8.02 24.60
C VAL A 141 -1.19 9.25 24.29
N THR A 142 -0.76 10.39 24.82
CA THR A 142 -1.35 11.70 24.51
C THR A 142 -0.53 12.37 23.41
N GLY A 143 -1.21 12.96 22.43
CA GLY A 143 -0.58 13.75 21.39
C GLY A 143 -1.40 14.99 21.05
N HIS A 144 -0.88 15.80 20.13
CA HIS A 144 -1.58 16.95 19.57
C HIS A 144 -1.78 16.75 18.07
N ILE A 145 -2.95 17.13 17.56
CA ILE A 145 -3.23 17.12 16.13
C ILE A 145 -2.37 18.20 15.47
N VAL A 146 -1.52 17.79 14.54
CA VAL A 146 -0.65 18.67 13.73
C VAL A 146 -1.32 19.00 12.42
N ASP A 147 -1.87 17.97 11.78
CA ASP A 147 -2.64 18.09 10.54
C ASP A 147 -3.96 17.32 10.66
N ASP A 148 -5.00 17.91 10.08
CA ASP A 148 -6.38 17.48 10.19
C ASP A 148 -7.01 17.37 8.79
N ASP A 149 -6.70 16.26 8.12
CA ASP A 149 -7.36 15.89 6.88
C ASP A 149 -8.78 15.34 7.13
N THR A 150 -9.59 15.33 6.07
CA THR A 150 -10.95 14.80 6.09
C THR A 150 -11.05 13.34 6.52
N GLU A 151 -10.08 12.49 6.17
CA GLU A 151 -10.13 11.04 6.43
C GLU A 151 -9.08 10.60 7.46
N THR A 152 -7.90 11.22 7.46
CA THR A 152 -6.82 10.95 8.42
C THR A 152 -6.49 12.18 9.28
N ALA A 153 -5.87 11.97 10.43
CA ALA A 153 -5.20 13.05 11.14
C ALA A 153 -3.77 12.63 11.50
N LEU A 154 -2.86 13.60 11.45
CA LEU A 154 -1.48 13.44 11.89
C LEU A 154 -1.37 13.94 13.33
N ILE A 155 -0.87 13.10 14.22
CA ILE A 155 -0.73 13.41 15.64
C ILE A 155 0.76 13.41 15.99
N ALA A 156 1.25 14.52 16.50
CA ALA A 156 2.55 14.55 17.16
C ALA A 156 2.40 14.04 18.59
N LEU A 157 3.16 13.00 18.93
CA LEU A 157 3.12 12.35 20.23
C LEU A 157 3.91 13.20 21.24
N ALA A 158 3.25 13.59 22.34
CA ALA A 158 3.80 14.57 23.26
C ALA A 158 4.98 14.04 24.10
N ASP A 159 5.05 12.72 24.28
CA ASP A 159 6.00 12.07 25.15
C ASP A 159 7.04 11.30 24.33
N ALA A 160 8.07 12.04 23.95
CA ALA A 160 9.32 11.52 23.43
C ALA A 160 10.11 10.70 24.52
N GLU A 161 9.48 9.76 25.25
CA GLU A 161 10.17 8.83 26.16
C GLU A 161 11.09 7.83 25.44
N PRO A 162 12.33 7.56 25.90
CA PRO A 162 13.36 6.79 25.18
C PRO A 162 12.98 5.36 24.72
N ASP A 163 11.83 4.85 25.17
CA ASP A 163 11.22 3.59 24.75
C ASP A 163 10.00 3.85 23.83
N HIS A 164 10.18 4.60 22.75
CA HIS A 164 9.16 4.73 21.71
C HIS A 164 8.93 3.44 20.97
N GLU A 165 7.69 3.29 20.52
CA GLU A 165 7.40 2.33 19.48
C GLU A 165 7.99 2.86 18.17
N PRO A 166 8.88 2.11 17.50
CA PRO A 166 9.47 2.56 16.25
C PRO A 166 8.39 2.80 15.21
N GLY A 167 8.51 3.91 14.49
CA GLY A 167 7.61 4.22 13.38
C GLY A 167 7.87 3.34 12.17
N HIS A 168 6.86 3.29 11.30
CA HIS A 168 6.98 2.73 9.96
C HIS A 168 7.35 3.85 8.98
N GLU A 169 8.23 3.58 8.03
CA GLU A 169 8.41 4.46 6.87
C GLU A 169 7.12 4.43 6.03
N VAL A 170 6.76 5.53 5.37
CA VAL A 170 5.58 5.57 4.51
C VAL A 170 5.98 5.10 3.12
N ALA A 171 5.18 4.21 2.54
CA ALA A 171 5.50 3.63 1.24
C ALA A 171 5.47 4.70 0.13
N GLU A 172 6.60 4.90 -0.57
CA GLU A 172 6.73 5.89 -1.67
C GLU A 172 5.86 5.58 -2.90
N ARG A 173 5.34 4.36 -2.97
CA ARG A 173 4.54 3.90 -4.10
C ARG A 173 3.33 3.14 -3.60
N ARG A 174 2.16 3.50 -4.14
CA ARG A 174 0.95 2.72 -3.98
C ARG A 174 1.13 1.27 -4.49
N PRO A 175 0.88 0.26 -3.64
CA PRO A 175 0.93 -1.13 -4.07
C PRO A 175 -0.16 -1.43 -5.10
N HIS A 176 0.09 -2.41 -5.97
CA HIS A 176 -0.91 -2.89 -6.93
C HIS A 176 -1.89 -3.85 -6.27
N ASP A 177 -3.10 -3.98 -6.82
CA ASP A 177 -4.17 -4.85 -6.28
C ASP A 177 -3.76 -6.31 -6.01
N ARG A 178 -2.75 -6.82 -6.72
CA ARG A 178 -2.23 -8.21 -6.55
C ARG A 178 -0.99 -8.30 -5.67
N GLU A 179 -0.46 -7.16 -5.23
CA GLU A 179 0.69 -7.08 -4.35
C GLU A 179 0.29 -7.56 -2.97
N VAL A 180 1.23 -8.26 -2.31
CA VAL A 180 0.99 -8.85 -1.00
C VAL A 180 1.29 -7.79 0.05
N VAL A 181 0.34 -7.59 0.96
CA VAL A 181 0.43 -6.63 2.06
C VAL A 181 0.20 -7.35 3.39
N THR A 182 0.75 -6.77 4.45
CA THR A 182 0.62 -7.27 5.82
C THR A 182 -0.28 -6.34 6.62
N VAL A 183 -1.46 -6.82 7.00
CA VAL A 183 -2.38 -6.12 7.89
C VAL A 183 -1.99 -6.43 9.34
N MET A 184 -1.68 -5.39 10.11
CA MET A 184 -1.18 -5.46 11.49
C MET A 184 -2.28 -5.77 12.52
N ALA A 185 -3.15 -6.72 12.19
CA ALA A 185 -4.09 -7.30 13.13
C ALA A 185 -3.36 -8.14 14.19
N SER A 186 -4.11 -8.67 15.17
CA SER A 186 -3.56 -9.59 16.17
C SER A 186 -4.21 -10.98 16.03
N PRO A 187 -3.51 -11.97 15.45
CA PRO A 187 -2.17 -11.92 14.85
C PRO A 187 -2.12 -11.19 13.48
N PRO A 188 -0.92 -10.78 12.99
CA PRO A 188 -0.79 -10.17 11.68
C PRO A 188 -1.28 -11.09 10.56
N ILE A 189 -1.86 -10.50 9.52
CA ILE A 189 -2.49 -11.22 8.41
C ILE A 189 -1.87 -10.74 7.09
N THR A 190 -1.39 -11.68 6.27
CA THR A 190 -0.80 -11.38 4.96
C THR A 190 -1.78 -11.76 3.85
N VAL A 191 -2.18 -10.81 3.01
CA VAL A 191 -3.16 -10.99 1.92
C VAL A 191 -2.76 -10.19 0.69
N ALA A 192 -3.40 -10.45 -0.46
CA ALA A 192 -3.32 -9.52 -1.58
C ALA A 192 -4.09 -8.23 -1.25
N LEU A 193 -3.64 -7.08 -1.77
CA LEU A 193 -4.31 -5.80 -1.55
C LEU A 193 -5.80 -5.83 -1.96
N ALA A 194 -6.14 -6.55 -3.03
CA ALA A 194 -7.51 -6.74 -3.51
C ALA A 194 -8.42 -7.50 -2.53
N ASP A 195 -7.85 -8.27 -1.60
CA ASP A 195 -8.61 -9.12 -0.66
C ASP A 195 -8.81 -8.44 0.71
N ILE A 196 -8.39 -7.18 0.88
CA ILE A 196 -8.57 -6.44 2.13
C ILE A 196 -10.04 -6.28 2.50
N ASP A 197 -10.94 -6.16 1.53
CA ASP A 197 -12.38 -5.97 1.76
C ASP A 197 -13.08 -7.14 2.45
N ALA A 198 -12.50 -8.33 2.34
CA ALA A 198 -12.95 -9.55 2.99
C ALA A 198 -12.47 -9.68 4.44
N LEU A 199 -11.55 -8.82 4.90
CA LEU A 199 -11.03 -8.87 6.26
C LEU A 199 -11.99 -8.21 7.25
N ASP A 200 -12.03 -8.75 8.48
CA ASP A 200 -12.73 -8.14 9.61
C ASP A 200 -11.70 -7.63 10.63
N VAL A 201 -11.21 -6.41 10.41
CA VAL A 201 -10.15 -5.78 11.22
C VAL A 201 -10.61 -4.45 11.79
N ALA A 202 -10.02 -4.02 12.91
CA ALA A 202 -10.43 -2.79 13.57
C ALA A 202 -10.06 -1.54 12.74
N ASP A 203 -10.81 -0.47 12.92
CA ASP A 203 -10.49 0.81 12.30
C ASP A 203 -9.15 1.33 12.83
N GLY A 204 -8.32 1.86 11.93
CA GLY A 204 -6.97 2.33 12.22
C GLY A 204 -5.92 1.22 12.19
N THR A 205 -6.27 -0.03 11.87
CA THR A 205 -5.28 -1.11 11.75
C THR A 205 -4.31 -0.80 10.61
N ALA A 206 -3.01 -0.77 10.88
CA ALA A 206 -1.99 -0.49 9.87
C ALA A 206 -1.92 -1.58 8.80
N VAL A 207 -1.67 -1.16 7.56
CA VAL A 207 -1.38 -2.05 6.43
C VAL A 207 0.00 -1.71 5.89
N LEU A 208 0.89 -2.70 5.92
CA LEU A 208 2.27 -2.58 5.50
C LEU A 208 2.48 -3.30 4.15
N ASP A 209 3.43 -2.86 3.35
CA ASP A 209 3.86 -3.56 2.14
C ASP A 209 4.78 -4.76 2.47
N ASP A 210 5.47 -5.29 1.45
CA ASP A 210 6.42 -6.40 1.61
C ASP A 210 7.77 -5.99 2.22
N ASN A 211 8.08 -4.69 2.23
CA ASN A 211 9.27 -4.10 2.85
C ASN A 211 9.04 -3.72 4.32
N GLY A 212 7.77 -3.62 4.73
CA GLY A 212 7.36 -3.19 6.07
C GLY A 212 6.99 -1.71 6.13
N ASP A 213 6.86 -1.07 4.98
CA ASP A 213 6.50 0.34 4.83
C ASP A 213 4.98 0.49 4.92
N LEU A 214 4.53 1.54 5.59
CA LEU A 214 3.12 1.85 5.80
C LEU A 214 2.48 2.32 4.51
N VAL A 215 1.51 1.54 4.04
CA VAL A 215 0.70 1.83 2.86
C VAL A 215 -0.53 2.67 3.24
N GLY A 216 -1.14 2.35 4.38
CA GLY A 216 -2.37 2.98 4.81
C GLY A 216 -2.97 2.36 6.07
N LEU A 217 -4.17 2.82 6.39
CA LEU A 217 -4.95 2.36 7.54
C LEU A 217 -6.24 1.68 7.09
N CYS A 218 -6.61 0.57 7.72
CA CYS A 218 -7.91 -0.05 7.50
C CYS A 218 -9.02 0.79 8.14
N THR A 219 -10.06 1.11 7.36
CA THR A 219 -11.31 1.71 7.82
C THR A 219 -12.47 0.77 7.52
N ARG A 220 -13.46 0.64 8.40
CA ARG A 220 -14.65 -0.20 8.16
C ARG A 220 -15.84 0.66 7.76
N ASP A 221 -16.56 0.20 6.75
CA ASP A 221 -17.85 0.76 6.39
C ASP A 221 -18.94 -0.32 6.26
N ALA A 222 -20.06 0.03 5.62
CA ALA A 222 -21.17 -0.91 5.42
C ALA A 222 -20.87 -2.03 4.41
N ASP A 223 -19.91 -1.81 3.52
CA ASP A 223 -19.54 -2.72 2.43
C ASP A 223 -18.37 -3.64 2.81
N GLY A 224 -17.54 -3.26 3.79
CA GLY A 224 -16.45 -4.09 4.30
C GLY A 224 -15.32 -3.26 4.90
N THR A 225 -14.12 -3.83 4.94
CA THR A 225 -12.90 -3.07 5.25
C THR A 225 -12.37 -2.39 3.99
N LYS A 226 -12.06 -1.11 4.06
CA LYS A 226 -11.39 -0.35 3.01
C LYS A 226 -10.01 0.07 3.49
N LEU A 227 -9.10 0.25 2.53
CA LEU A 227 -7.80 0.82 2.81
C LEU A 227 -7.85 2.33 2.56
N LEU A 228 -7.57 3.09 3.61
CA LEU A 228 -7.31 4.52 3.54
C LEU A 228 -5.82 4.73 3.28
N MET A 229 -5.47 5.18 2.08
CA MET A 229 -4.08 5.43 1.70
C MET A 229 -3.56 6.68 2.42
N ILE A 230 -2.31 6.64 2.85
CA ILE A 230 -1.64 7.83 3.37
C ILE A 230 -0.99 8.57 2.19
N ASP A 231 -1.22 9.87 2.10
CA ASP A 231 -0.64 10.70 1.05
C ASP A 231 0.82 11.02 1.37
N ASP A 232 1.62 11.22 0.32
CA ASP A 232 3.05 11.56 0.43
C ASP A 232 3.25 12.91 1.15
N GLU A 233 2.25 13.79 1.12
CA GLU A 233 2.25 15.06 1.83
C GLU A 233 2.35 14.87 3.35
N ILE A 234 1.59 13.93 3.91
CA ILE A 234 1.61 13.61 5.35
C ILE A 234 2.99 13.05 5.74
N ALA A 235 3.60 12.25 4.87
CA ALA A 235 4.93 11.70 5.09
C ALA A 235 6.02 12.78 5.09
N ALA A 236 5.93 13.75 4.17
CA ALA A 236 6.86 14.86 4.08
C ALA A 236 6.80 15.76 5.33
N GLU A 237 5.60 16.02 5.86
CA GLU A 237 5.43 16.77 7.10
C GLU A 237 6.05 16.06 8.30
N ALA A 238 5.83 14.75 8.43
CA ALA A 238 6.40 13.95 9.51
C ALA A 238 7.93 13.87 9.46
N ALA A 239 8.52 13.90 8.25
CA ALA A 239 9.96 13.94 8.07
C ALA A 239 10.58 15.31 8.46
N GLY A 240 9.76 16.32 8.76
CA GLY A 240 10.21 17.68 9.00
C GLY A 240 10.77 18.36 7.75
N ASP A 241 10.53 17.78 6.57
CA ASP A 241 10.84 18.40 5.29
C ASP A 241 9.70 19.36 4.97
N THR A 242 9.72 20.53 5.62
CA THR A 242 8.87 21.66 5.26
C THR A 242 9.31 22.22 3.91
N THR A 243 9.19 21.41 2.86
CA THR A 243 9.23 21.88 1.49
C THR A 243 7.99 22.75 1.33
N THR A 244 8.18 24.04 1.58
CA THR A 244 7.15 25.06 1.43
C THR A 244 6.66 24.98 -0.01
N SER A 245 5.54 24.30 -0.23
CA SER A 245 4.81 24.27 -1.50
C SER A 245 4.46 25.70 -1.85
N SER A 246 5.39 26.34 -2.55
CA SER A 246 5.22 27.67 -3.09
C SER A 246 4.17 27.53 -4.17
N SER A 247 2.91 27.69 -3.77
CA SER A 247 1.79 27.84 -4.68
C SER A 247 2.16 28.96 -5.64
N GLU A 248 2.56 28.57 -6.84
CA GLU A 248 2.86 29.47 -7.94
C GLU A 248 1.53 30.14 -8.31
N VAL A 249 1.30 31.31 -7.72
CA VAL A 249 0.16 32.15 -8.03
C VAL A 249 0.30 32.53 -9.50
N ASP A 250 -0.55 31.93 -10.33
CA ASP A 250 -0.65 32.17 -11.77
C ASP A 250 -1.02 33.63 -12.04
N ALA A 251 0.01 34.49 -12.00
CA ALA A 251 -0.09 35.88 -12.41
C ALA A 251 0.02 35.91 -13.93
N SER A 252 -1.15 35.83 -14.57
CA SER A 252 -1.36 36.15 -15.97
C SER A 252 -0.62 37.46 -16.33
N SER A 253 0.54 37.33 -16.96
CA SER A 253 1.27 38.43 -17.61
C SER A 253 1.71 37.96 -18.97
N THR A 254 0.87 38.31 -19.94
CA THR A 254 1.22 38.36 -21.36
C THR A 254 2.46 39.23 -21.54
N THR A 255 3.58 38.69 -22.00
CA THR A 255 4.59 39.48 -22.75
C THR A 255 5.31 38.61 -23.78
N ALA A 256 5.56 39.24 -24.92
CA ALA A 256 5.92 38.70 -26.23
C ALA A 256 7.20 37.84 -26.32
N VAL A 257 7.09 36.88 -27.25
CA VAL A 257 8.08 36.43 -28.26
C VAL A 257 9.43 37.14 -28.24
N THR A 258 10.50 36.36 -28.07
CA THR A 258 11.80 36.58 -28.75
C THR A 258 12.48 35.23 -28.96
N THR A 259 12.57 34.80 -30.21
CA THR A 259 13.39 33.69 -30.68
C THR A 259 14.86 34.10 -30.75
N THR A 260 15.76 33.38 -30.09
CA THR A 260 17.21 33.50 -30.35
C THR A 260 17.95 32.16 -30.19
N SER A 261 18.41 31.67 -31.35
CA SER A 261 19.74 31.11 -31.65
C SER A 261 20.33 29.96 -30.80
N VAL A 262 20.50 28.84 -31.52
CA VAL A 262 21.51 27.77 -31.38
C VAL A 262 22.84 28.15 -30.73
N ALA A 263 23.32 27.25 -29.86
CA ALA A 263 24.74 27.00 -29.62
C ALA A 263 25.00 25.49 -29.45
N SER A 264 25.77 24.94 -30.39
CA SER A 264 26.37 23.61 -30.31
C SER A 264 27.58 23.65 -29.38
N THR A 265 27.74 22.66 -28.51
CA THR A 265 29.02 22.43 -27.83
C THR A 265 29.35 20.94 -27.76
N SER A 266 30.58 20.67 -28.14
CA SER A 266 31.26 19.42 -28.49
C SER A 266 31.42 18.40 -27.36
N VAL A 267 31.34 17.12 -27.73
CA VAL A 267 31.75 15.96 -26.93
C VAL A 267 33.28 15.82 -26.98
N PRO A 268 33.99 15.61 -25.84
CA PRO A 268 35.42 15.32 -25.86
C PRO A 268 35.69 13.85 -26.20
N ASP A 269 36.57 13.63 -27.18
CA ASP A 269 37.18 12.34 -27.50
C ASP A 269 37.94 11.79 -26.30
N THR A 270 37.55 10.61 -25.83
CA THR A 270 38.29 9.85 -24.82
C THR A 270 39.21 8.86 -25.51
N SER A 271 40.46 9.26 -25.71
CA SER A 271 41.55 8.38 -26.14
C SER A 271 41.91 7.36 -25.06
N VAL A 272 41.74 6.08 -25.39
CA VAL A 272 42.14 4.92 -24.57
C VAL A 272 43.66 4.68 -24.73
N PRO A 273 44.43 4.55 -23.64
CA PRO A 273 45.85 4.21 -23.74
C PRO A 273 46.02 2.73 -24.12
N GLY A 274 46.81 2.50 -25.18
CA GLY A 274 47.17 1.16 -25.65
C GLY A 274 47.98 0.38 -24.62
N THR A 275 47.52 -0.85 -24.35
CA THR A 275 48.26 -1.84 -23.56
C THR A 275 49.32 -2.50 -24.44
N THR A 276 50.59 -2.20 -24.17
CA THR A 276 51.74 -2.90 -24.75
C THR A 276 51.89 -4.26 -24.05
N ILE A 277 51.73 -5.35 -24.79
CA ILE A 277 52.04 -6.71 -24.34
C ILE A 277 53.54 -6.93 -24.56
N PRO A 278 54.32 -7.34 -23.54
CA PRO A 278 55.71 -7.71 -23.75
C PRO A 278 55.81 -9.06 -24.47
N ASP A 279 56.53 -9.06 -25.59
CA ASP A 279 57.01 -10.26 -26.27
C ASP A 279 57.90 -11.06 -25.29
N ALA A 280 57.53 -12.33 -25.08
CA ALA A 280 58.37 -13.29 -24.40
C ALA A 280 59.25 -13.98 -25.47
N ASP A 281 60.52 -13.62 -25.49
CA ASP A 281 61.56 -14.31 -26.26
C ASP A 281 61.62 -15.79 -25.87
N GLY A 282 61.62 -16.64 -26.90
CA GLY A 282 62.01 -18.05 -26.90
C GLY A 282 62.62 -18.41 -28.24
#